data_AF-A0A1I2N6F3-F1
#
_entry.id   AF-A0A1I2N6F3-F1
#
_cell.length_a   1.000
_cell.length_b   1.000
_cell.length_c   1.000
_cell.angle_alpha   90.00
_cell.angle_beta   90.00
_cell.angle_gamma   90.00
#
_symmetry.space_group_name_H-M   'P 1'
#
loop_
_entity.id
_entity.type
_entity.pdbx_description
1 polymer ?
#
loop_
_entity_poly.entity_id
_entity_poly.type
_entity_poly.pdbx_seq_one_letter_code
_entity_poly.pdbx_strand_id
1 'polypeptide(L)'
;MYVARIGLTPVKGLAHEFRPELYLPASGPPGDRAFCFYDVAADRILRTVDHDALLGCRARWDPPALTVVTPVGEATGNAEPTGDRLVADYWGRPTELTVVRGPWSALVSRYLGKQVVLCRVGQPGGVVWGGPVSVVTTSSLAEVARRTGRDSVGGKSCEDGRRFRATFAVDTGDAPAFVEDEWTGRSLRLGDAVVRVRGPLERCALVDRRPEAGGRDATVLRALAADRRVGGQIVFGVHADVERPGAVRLDSAVAVED
;
A
#
# COMPACT_ATOMS: atom_id res chain seq x y z
N MET A 1 -3.43 -15.35 -16.52
CA MET A 1 -3.48 -14.50 -15.32
C MET A 1 -4.18 -13.21 -15.67
N TYR A 2 -4.86 -12.56 -14.72
CA TYR A 2 -5.49 -11.25 -14.94
C TYR A 2 -5.40 -10.36 -13.69
N VAL A 3 -5.61 -9.06 -13.85
CA VAL A 3 -5.64 -8.12 -12.72
C VAL A 3 -6.96 -8.29 -11.95
N ALA A 4 -6.90 -8.92 -10.78
CA ALA A 4 -8.07 -9.11 -9.91
C ALA A 4 -8.39 -7.86 -9.08
N ARG A 5 -7.37 -7.03 -8.80
CA ARG A 5 -7.53 -5.87 -7.93
C ARG A 5 -6.50 -4.80 -8.21
N ILE A 6 -6.94 -3.55 -8.08
CA ILE A 6 -6.08 -2.37 -8.08
C ILE A 6 -6.37 -1.60 -6.79
N GLY A 7 -5.37 -1.40 -5.94
CA GLY A 7 -5.56 -0.74 -4.65
C GLY A 7 -4.47 0.27 -4.31
N LEU A 8 -4.88 1.50 -4.01
CA LEU A 8 -4.01 2.63 -3.71
C LEU A 8 -4.52 3.37 -2.47
N THR A 9 -3.71 4.24 -1.87
CA THR A 9 -4.21 5.20 -0.90
C THR A 9 -3.52 6.55 -1.07
N PRO A 10 -4.25 7.68 -1.11
CA PRO A 10 -3.61 8.98 -1.24
C PRO A 10 -2.71 9.36 -0.06
N VAL A 11 -3.05 8.87 1.13
CA VAL A 11 -2.37 9.24 2.38
C VAL A 11 -1.68 8.01 2.97
N LYS A 12 -0.36 8.11 3.15
CA LYS A 12 0.47 7.05 3.70
C LYS A 12 -0.10 6.56 5.04
N GLY A 13 -0.33 5.25 5.10
CA GLY A 13 -0.76 4.55 6.31
C GLY A 13 -2.27 4.37 6.44
N LEU A 14 -3.08 5.09 5.67
CA LEU A 14 -4.53 4.91 5.66
C LEU A 14 -4.92 3.69 4.82
N ALA A 15 -6.16 3.21 4.97
CA ALA A 15 -6.67 2.07 4.20
C ALA A 15 -6.52 2.29 2.68
N HIS A 16 -6.27 1.20 1.96
CA HIS A 16 -6.34 1.22 0.50
C HIS A 16 -7.80 1.34 0.07
N GLU A 17 -8.01 2.12 -0.99
CA GLU A 17 -9.23 2.15 -1.77
C GLU A 17 -9.02 1.42 -3.09
N PHE A 18 -10.08 0.81 -3.58
CA PHE A 18 -10.04 0.02 -4.80
C PHE A 18 -10.58 0.78 -5.99
N ARG A 19 -9.91 0.58 -7.12
CA ARG A 19 -10.18 1.31 -8.36
C ARG A 19 -10.44 0.29 -9.48
N PRO A 20 -11.39 0.56 -10.39
CA PRO A 20 -11.62 -0.31 -11.54
C PRO A 20 -10.49 -0.19 -12.57
N GLU A 21 -9.77 0.93 -12.58
CA GLU A 21 -8.69 1.20 -13.51
C GLU A 21 -7.74 2.30 -12.98
N LEU A 22 -6.55 2.36 -13.56
CA LEU A 22 -5.63 3.50 -13.48
C LEU A 22 -4.75 3.58 -14.74
N TYR A 23 -4.21 4.77 -15.00
CA TYR A 23 -3.05 4.92 -15.87
C TYR A 23 -1.78 4.86 -15.02
N LEU A 24 -0.84 3.98 -15.37
CA LEU A 24 0.40 3.75 -14.64
C LEU A 24 1.57 4.47 -15.35
N PRO A 25 2.01 5.66 -14.90
CA PRO A 25 3.20 6.32 -15.43
C PRO A 25 4.49 5.70 -14.87
N ALA A 26 5.63 6.11 -15.42
CA ALA A 26 6.95 5.64 -15.01
C ALA A 26 7.25 5.88 -13.51
N SER A 27 6.65 6.92 -12.91
CA SER A 27 6.80 7.28 -11.50
C SER A 27 5.97 6.42 -10.53
N GLY A 28 5.16 5.49 -11.04
CA GLY A 28 4.24 4.68 -10.24
C GLY A 28 2.81 5.23 -10.21
N PRO A 29 1.91 4.58 -9.44
CA PRO A 29 0.48 4.89 -9.49
C PRO A 29 0.18 6.35 -9.10
N PRO A 30 -0.54 7.11 -9.94
CA PRO A 30 -0.83 8.51 -9.66
C PRO A 30 -1.58 8.68 -8.33
N GLY A 31 -1.11 9.61 -7.51
CA GLY A 31 -1.72 9.90 -6.23
C GLY A 31 -1.43 8.88 -5.12
N ASP A 32 -0.81 7.71 -5.38
CA ASP A 32 -0.50 6.78 -4.31
C ASP A 32 0.52 7.37 -3.34
N ARG A 33 0.10 7.46 -2.08
CA ARG A 33 0.84 8.01 -0.95
C ARG A 33 1.47 9.36 -1.26
N ALA A 34 0.72 10.16 -2.02
CA ALA A 34 1.01 11.55 -2.33
C ALA A 34 1.15 12.41 -1.06
N PHE A 35 0.49 11.99 0.02
CA PHE A 35 0.51 12.67 1.30
C PHE A 35 0.96 11.72 2.41
N CYS A 36 1.44 12.30 3.51
CA CYS A 36 1.69 11.58 4.75
C CYS A 36 1.36 12.47 5.95
N PHE A 37 1.20 11.84 7.12
CA PHE A 37 1.20 12.57 8.38
C PHE A 37 2.62 12.60 8.95
N TYR A 38 3.10 13.78 9.30
CA TYR A 38 4.30 14.00 10.10
C TYR A 38 3.93 13.99 11.59
N ASP A 39 4.69 13.24 12.38
CA ASP A 39 4.57 13.13 13.82
C ASP A 39 5.45 14.20 14.49
N VAL A 40 4.83 15.21 15.07
CA VAL A 40 5.54 16.38 15.63
C VAL A 40 6.41 15.98 16.82
N ALA A 41 5.94 15.07 17.67
CA ALA A 41 6.64 14.69 18.88
C ALA A 41 7.83 13.77 18.60
N ALA A 42 7.70 12.89 17.60
CA ALA A 42 8.75 11.95 17.24
C ALA A 42 9.66 12.44 16.09
N ASP A 43 9.42 13.64 15.57
CA ASP A 43 10.14 14.27 14.46
C ASP A 43 10.39 13.35 13.27
N ARG A 44 9.33 12.68 12.81
CA ARG A 44 9.42 11.69 11.71
C ARG A 44 8.09 11.50 11.01
N ILE A 45 8.10 10.85 9.86
CA ILE A 45 6.86 10.43 9.20
C ILE A 45 6.15 9.39 10.08
N LEU A 46 4.85 9.60 10.31
CA LEU A 46 4.03 8.75 11.15
C LEU A 46 4.00 7.32 10.60
N ARG A 47 4.35 6.36 11.47
CA ARG A 47 4.46 4.96 11.11
C ARG A 47 3.19 4.22 11.52
N THR A 48 2.52 3.61 10.54
CA THR A 48 1.30 2.82 10.77
C THR A 48 1.53 1.61 11.69
N VAL A 49 2.75 1.08 11.75
CA VAL A 49 3.10 0.00 12.68
C VAL A 49 3.07 0.45 14.15
N ASP A 50 3.32 1.73 14.40
CA ASP A 50 3.29 2.33 15.74
C ASP A 50 1.89 2.88 16.07
N HIS A 51 1.11 3.24 15.04
CA HIS A 51 -0.24 3.79 15.14
C HIS A 51 -1.18 3.11 14.14
N ASP A 52 -1.57 1.86 14.43
CA ASP A 52 -2.37 1.04 13.52
C ASP A 52 -3.83 1.49 13.38
N ALA A 53 -4.31 2.35 14.29
CA ALA A 53 -5.59 3.04 14.20
C ALA A 53 -5.77 3.82 12.88
N LEU A 54 -4.67 4.25 12.24
CA LEU A 54 -4.68 4.85 10.90
C LEU A 54 -5.32 3.95 9.84
N LEU A 55 -5.26 2.62 10.01
CA LEU A 55 -5.93 1.68 9.10
C LEU A 55 -7.45 1.86 9.14
N GLY A 56 -8.01 2.42 10.22
CA GLY A 56 -9.42 2.81 10.32
C GLY A 56 -9.80 4.06 9.52
N CYS A 57 -8.83 4.77 8.95
CA CYS A 57 -9.07 5.96 8.15
C CYS A 57 -8.99 5.66 6.65
N ARG A 58 -9.72 6.44 5.85
CA ARG A 58 -9.68 6.42 4.38
C ARG A 58 -9.38 7.80 3.83
N ALA A 59 -8.88 7.84 2.61
CA ALA A 59 -8.69 9.10 1.91
C ALA A 59 -9.03 8.98 0.43
N ARG A 60 -9.73 10.00 -0.07
CA ARG A 60 -9.99 10.20 -1.49
C ARG A 60 -9.28 11.47 -1.94
N TRP A 61 -8.56 11.37 -3.05
CA TRP A 61 -7.85 12.48 -3.67
C TRP A 61 -8.40 12.74 -5.05
N ASP A 62 -9.01 13.92 -5.20
CA ASP A 62 -9.61 14.44 -6.42
C ASP A 62 -9.10 15.88 -6.61
N PRO A 63 -7.84 16.04 -7.09
CA PRO A 63 -7.13 17.32 -7.03
C PRO A 63 -7.97 18.52 -7.51
N PRO A 64 -7.95 19.65 -6.76
CA PRO A 64 -7.14 19.90 -5.58
C PRO A 64 -7.77 19.40 -4.26
N ALA A 65 -8.93 18.72 -4.30
CA ALA A 65 -9.67 18.33 -3.12
C ALA A 65 -9.17 17.00 -2.51
N LEU A 66 -8.85 17.03 -1.21
CA LEU A 66 -8.56 15.85 -0.39
C LEU A 66 -9.67 15.64 0.63
N THR A 67 -10.23 14.45 0.68
CA THR A 67 -11.15 14.01 1.73
C THR A 67 -10.43 12.98 2.59
N VAL A 68 -10.45 13.15 3.92
CA VAL A 68 -10.03 12.12 4.88
C VAL A 68 -11.20 11.79 5.78
N VAL A 69 -11.56 10.51 5.81
CA VAL A 69 -12.59 9.96 6.70
C VAL A 69 -11.90 9.20 7.82
N THR A 70 -12.32 9.48 9.05
CA THR A 70 -11.88 8.78 10.27
C THR A 70 -13.12 8.24 11.00
N PRO A 71 -12.96 7.33 11.97
CA PRO A 71 -14.09 6.88 12.82
C PRO A 71 -14.78 8.00 13.62
N VAL A 72 -14.15 9.16 13.78
CA VAL A 72 -14.67 10.30 14.58
C VAL A 72 -15.06 11.50 13.71
N GLY A 73 -15.16 11.33 12.40
CA GLY A 73 -15.62 12.36 11.47
C GLY A 73 -14.84 12.40 10.16
N GLU A 74 -15.23 13.36 9.33
CA GLU A 74 -14.71 13.58 7.98
C GLU A 74 -14.19 15.02 7.83
N ALA A 75 -13.15 15.18 7.02
CA ALA A 75 -12.58 16.47 6.67
C ALA A 75 -12.29 16.53 5.16
N THR A 76 -12.78 17.58 4.50
CA THR A 76 -12.56 17.84 3.08
C THR A 76 -12.08 19.28 2.89
N GLY A 77 -11.16 19.50 1.93
CA GLY A 77 -10.64 20.81 1.58
C GLY A 77 -9.66 20.77 0.41
N ASN A 78 -9.17 21.95 -0.01
CA ASN A 78 -8.14 22.05 -1.05
C ASN A 78 -6.76 21.77 -0.43
N ALA A 79 -6.12 20.67 -0.83
CA ALA A 79 -4.84 20.22 -0.29
C ALA A 79 -3.66 20.84 -1.05
N GLU A 80 -3.67 22.15 -1.18
CA GLU A 80 -2.57 22.91 -1.76
C GLU A 80 -1.42 23.05 -0.74
N PRO A 81 -0.17 22.72 -1.11
CA PRO A 81 0.96 22.89 -0.22
C PRO A 81 1.22 24.37 0.08
N THR A 82 1.50 24.71 1.34
CA THR A 82 1.62 26.12 1.77
C THR A 82 2.97 26.76 1.46
N GLY A 83 3.93 25.98 0.97
CA GLY A 83 5.32 26.39 0.78
C GLY A 83 6.20 26.17 2.01
N ASP A 84 5.61 25.91 3.19
CA ASP A 84 6.35 25.56 4.40
C ASP A 84 6.97 24.16 4.22
N ARG A 85 8.28 24.08 4.03
CA ARG A 85 9.02 22.83 3.77
C ARG A 85 9.67 22.30 5.04
N LEU A 86 9.71 20.98 5.17
CA LEU A 86 10.48 20.27 6.18
C LEU A 86 11.04 18.96 5.61
N VAL A 87 12.04 18.41 6.28
CA VAL A 87 12.60 17.09 5.98
C VAL A 87 12.31 16.19 7.16
N ALA A 88 11.76 15.00 6.91
CA ALA A 88 11.43 14.04 7.97
C ALA A 88 12.02 12.66 7.67
N ASP A 89 12.32 11.92 8.73
CA ASP A 89 12.78 10.53 8.62
C ASP A 89 11.67 9.60 8.12
N TYR A 90 12.01 8.78 7.11
CA TYR A 90 11.25 7.62 6.70
C TYR A 90 12.13 6.37 6.69
N TRP A 91 12.30 5.76 7.86
CA TRP A 91 13.08 4.53 8.05
C TRP A 91 14.57 4.71 7.68
N GLY A 92 15.18 5.78 8.17
CA GLY A 92 16.56 6.16 7.87
C GLY A 92 16.70 6.99 6.60
N ARG A 93 15.63 7.18 5.82
CA ARG A 93 15.66 7.96 4.57
C ARG A 93 15.14 9.37 4.80
N PRO A 94 15.93 10.43 4.56
CA PRO A 94 15.44 11.80 4.60
C PRO A 94 14.43 12.01 3.46
N THR A 95 13.24 12.51 3.80
CA THR A 95 12.16 12.75 2.83
C THR A 95 11.72 14.21 2.88
N GLU A 96 11.75 14.88 1.74
CA GLU A 96 11.23 16.25 1.61
C GLU A 96 9.71 16.27 1.67
N LEU A 97 9.19 17.16 2.49
CA LEU A 97 7.77 17.34 2.75
C LEU A 97 7.41 18.83 2.65
N THR A 98 6.21 19.10 2.16
CA THR A 98 5.62 20.45 2.23
C THR A 98 4.33 20.38 3.04
N VAL A 99 4.17 21.23 4.04
CA VAL A 99 2.97 21.28 4.89
C VAL A 99 1.75 21.59 4.04
N VAL A 100 0.65 20.90 4.35
CA VAL A 100 -0.67 21.17 3.79
C VAL A 100 -1.56 21.67 4.92
N ARG A 101 -1.98 22.94 4.82
CA ARG A 101 -2.92 23.52 5.78
C ARG A 101 -4.35 23.10 5.44
N GLY A 102 -5.15 22.86 6.47
CA GLY A 102 -6.55 22.47 6.30
C GLY A 102 -7.07 21.66 7.48
N PRO A 103 -8.28 21.09 7.35
CA PRO A 103 -8.99 20.46 8.47
C PRO A 103 -8.41 19.09 8.88
N TRP A 104 -7.59 18.45 8.04
CA TRP A 104 -7.17 17.06 8.24
C TRP A 104 -6.25 16.85 9.45
N SER A 105 -5.29 17.75 9.67
CA SER A 105 -4.34 17.66 10.80
C SER A 105 -5.08 17.66 12.13
N ALA A 106 -6.08 18.54 12.30
CA ALA A 106 -6.89 18.60 13.51
C ALA A 106 -7.77 17.35 13.69
N LEU A 107 -8.44 16.89 12.62
CA LEU A 107 -9.28 15.70 12.66
C LEU A 107 -8.48 14.45 13.05
N VAL A 108 -7.36 14.20 12.35
CA VAL A 108 -6.54 13.02 12.60
C VAL A 108 -5.82 13.13 13.94
N SER A 109 -5.41 14.33 14.37
CA SER A 109 -4.83 14.49 15.69
C SER A 109 -5.82 14.16 16.81
N ARG A 110 -7.08 14.58 16.66
CA ARG A 110 -8.16 14.24 17.59
C ARG A 110 -8.41 12.74 17.63
N TYR A 111 -8.46 12.08 16.47
CA TYR A 111 -8.68 10.63 16.38
C TYR A 111 -7.55 9.83 17.03
N LEU A 112 -6.29 10.21 16.78
CA LEU A 112 -5.12 9.49 17.30
C LEU A 112 -4.74 9.88 18.73
N GLY A 113 -5.33 10.94 19.28
CA GLY A 113 -4.89 11.53 20.55
C GLY A 113 -3.47 12.07 20.49
N LYS A 114 -3.01 12.51 19.31
CA LYS A 114 -1.61 12.86 19.05
C LYS A 114 -1.47 13.93 17.98
N GLN A 115 -0.57 14.89 18.19
CA GLN A 115 -0.35 15.98 17.23
C GLN A 115 0.34 15.47 15.96
N VAL A 116 -0.34 15.62 14.83
CA VAL A 116 0.18 15.27 13.50
C VAL A 116 -0.10 16.38 12.50
N VAL A 117 0.77 16.49 11.50
CA VAL A 117 0.63 17.48 10.43
C VAL A 117 0.53 16.77 9.10
N LEU A 118 -0.51 17.08 8.31
CA LEU A 118 -0.60 16.60 6.94
C LEU A 118 0.48 17.30 6.08
N CYS A 119 1.21 16.50 5.32
CA CYS A 119 2.23 16.98 4.39
C CYS A 119 2.03 16.35 3.00
N ARG A 120 2.34 17.13 1.97
CA ARG A 120 2.59 16.64 0.61
C ARG A 120 4.01 16.07 0.56
N VAL A 121 4.15 14.88 -0.01
CA VAL A 121 5.46 14.25 -0.23
C VAL A 121 6.10 14.87 -1.47
N GLY A 122 7.36 15.31 -1.35
CA GLY A 122 8.06 16.06 -2.40
C GLY A 122 8.32 15.26 -3.67
N GLN A 123 8.48 13.94 -3.57
CA GLN A 123 8.73 13.04 -4.70
C GLN A 123 7.77 11.84 -4.68
N PRO A 124 7.23 11.40 -5.83
CA PRO A 124 6.50 10.14 -5.95
C PRO A 124 7.31 8.98 -5.35
N GLY A 125 6.67 8.12 -4.58
CA GLY A 125 7.34 6.99 -3.94
C GLY A 125 8.21 7.35 -2.71
N GLY A 126 8.37 8.63 -2.36
CA GLY A 126 9.22 9.06 -1.23
C GLY A 126 8.83 8.45 0.12
N VAL A 127 7.56 8.08 0.28
CA VAL A 127 7.03 7.38 1.47
C VAL A 127 6.56 5.95 1.18
N VAL A 128 7.15 5.29 0.19
CA VAL A 128 6.93 3.88 -0.18
C VAL A 128 8.16 3.05 0.18
N TRP A 129 7.96 1.83 0.67
CA TRP A 129 9.04 0.86 0.91
C TRP A 129 9.09 -0.15 -0.25
N GLY A 130 10.28 -0.44 -0.77
CA GLY A 130 10.46 -1.20 -2.00
C GLY A 130 10.21 -0.35 -3.26
N GLY A 131 9.68 -0.98 -4.31
CA GLY A 131 9.39 -0.35 -5.60
C GLY A 131 8.05 0.40 -5.63
N PRO A 132 7.83 1.25 -6.65
CA PRO A 132 6.60 2.03 -6.82
C PRO A 132 5.36 1.15 -7.08
N VAL A 133 5.56 -0.08 -7.57
CA VAL A 133 4.50 -1.07 -7.77
C VAL A 133 4.77 -2.27 -6.87
N SER A 134 3.71 -2.77 -6.24
CA SER A 134 3.73 -4.02 -5.47
C SER A 134 2.64 -4.97 -5.96
N VAL A 135 3.00 -6.24 -6.09
CA VAL A 135 2.13 -7.29 -6.63
C VAL A 135 2.03 -8.44 -5.64
N VAL A 136 0.81 -8.96 -5.48
CA VAL A 136 0.51 -10.21 -4.78
C VAL A 136 -0.37 -11.06 -5.69
N THR A 137 -0.38 -12.38 -5.50
CA THR A 137 -1.18 -13.29 -6.32
C THR A 137 -2.32 -13.91 -5.52
N THR A 138 -3.41 -14.29 -6.19
CA THR A 138 -4.54 -14.95 -5.53
C THR A 138 -4.17 -16.30 -4.93
N SER A 139 -3.29 -17.08 -5.59
CA SER A 139 -2.80 -18.36 -5.04
C SER A 139 -2.00 -18.15 -3.74
N SER A 140 -1.12 -17.15 -3.68
CA SER A 140 -0.38 -16.79 -2.45
C SER A 140 -1.28 -16.30 -1.33
N LEU A 141 -2.30 -15.50 -1.66
CA LEU A 141 -3.27 -15.01 -0.68
C LEU A 141 -4.09 -16.16 -0.10
N ALA A 142 -4.52 -17.11 -0.93
CA ALA A 142 -5.23 -18.30 -0.49
C ALA A 142 -4.37 -19.16 0.45
N GLU A 143 -3.09 -19.32 0.17
CA GLU A 143 -2.17 -20.06 1.05
C GLU A 143 -1.97 -19.35 2.39
N VAL A 144 -1.87 -18.03 2.42
CA VAL A 144 -1.85 -17.28 3.70
C VAL A 144 -3.15 -17.49 4.48
N ALA A 145 -4.30 -17.40 3.81
CA ALA A 145 -5.59 -17.62 4.44
C ALA A 145 -5.64 -19.01 5.08
N ARG A 146 -5.21 -20.06 4.35
CA ARG A 146 -5.10 -21.43 4.88
C ARG A 146 -4.17 -21.53 6.09
N ARG A 147 -2.94 -21.00 5.99
CA ARG A 147 -1.95 -21.05 7.09
C ARG A 147 -2.40 -20.31 8.35
N THR A 148 -3.30 -19.34 8.20
CA THR A 148 -3.80 -18.52 9.32
C THR A 148 -5.16 -18.99 9.84
N GLY A 149 -5.72 -20.08 9.30
CA GLY A 149 -7.03 -20.61 9.68
C GLY A 149 -8.19 -19.71 9.23
N ARG A 150 -8.04 -19.06 8.08
CA ARG A 150 -8.98 -18.08 7.52
C ARG A 150 -9.37 -18.38 6.07
N ASP A 151 -9.21 -19.63 5.66
CA ASP A 151 -9.42 -20.13 4.31
C ASP A 151 -10.83 -19.92 3.76
N SER A 152 -11.86 -19.74 4.61
CA SER A 152 -13.18 -19.25 4.19
C SER A 152 -14.14 -19.00 5.36
N VAL A 153 -14.90 -17.89 5.29
CA VAL A 153 -16.24 -17.82 5.90
C VAL A 153 -17.23 -17.75 4.75
N GLY A 154 -17.99 -18.82 4.52
CA GLY A 154 -19.00 -18.85 3.45
C GLY A 154 -18.46 -18.95 2.02
N GLY A 155 -17.33 -19.65 1.80
CA GLY A 155 -16.81 -19.97 0.46
C GLY A 155 -16.08 -18.83 -0.27
N LYS A 156 -15.76 -17.73 0.41
CA LYS A 156 -14.88 -16.67 -0.09
C LYS A 156 -13.65 -16.58 0.81
N SER A 157 -12.46 -16.61 0.22
CA SER A 157 -11.21 -16.27 0.92
C SER A 157 -11.37 -14.89 1.55
N CYS A 158 -11.10 -14.78 2.86
CA CYS A 158 -11.23 -13.51 3.56
C CYS A 158 -10.00 -12.60 3.40
N GLU A 159 -8.92 -13.11 2.81
CA GLU A 159 -7.71 -12.35 2.53
C GLU A 159 -7.73 -11.89 1.06
N ASP A 160 -8.44 -10.78 0.80
CA ASP A 160 -8.54 -10.13 -0.52
C ASP A 160 -7.31 -9.27 -0.88
N GLY A 161 -6.25 -9.34 -0.06
CA GLY A 161 -5.00 -8.62 -0.23
C GLY A 161 -4.96 -7.21 0.39
N ARG A 162 -6.03 -6.71 1.03
CA ARG A 162 -6.04 -5.38 1.69
C ARG A 162 -4.90 -5.22 2.70
N ARG A 163 -4.68 -6.26 3.49
CA ARG A 163 -3.63 -6.35 4.52
C ARG A 163 -2.22 -6.12 3.98
N PHE A 164 -1.95 -6.63 2.79
CA PHE A 164 -0.66 -6.52 2.13
C PHE A 164 -0.45 -5.20 1.41
N ARG A 165 -1.53 -4.41 1.25
CA ARG A 165 -1.49 -3.05 0.69
C ARG A 165 -0.77 -3.01 -0.66
N ALA A 166 -0.97 -4.07 -1.44
CA ALA A 166 -0.39 -4.22 -2.76
C ALA A 166 -1.13 -3.34 -3.77
N THR A 167 -0.36 -2.78 -4.69
CA THR A 167 -0.86 -2.01 -5.84
C THR A 167 -1.78 -2.88 -6.68
N PHE A 168 -1.33 -4.09 -7.03
CA PHE A 168 -2.08 -5.06 -7.81
C PHE A 168 -2.23 -6.39 -7.06
N ALA A 169 -3.41 -6.99 -7.15
CA ALA A 169 -3.56 -8.43 -6.96
C ALA A 169 -3.78 -9.07 -8.34
N VAL A 170 -3.00 -10.10 -8.65
CA VAL A 170 -3.10 -10.85 -9.91
C VAL A 170 -3.78 -12.17 -9.64
N ASP A 171 -4.84 -12.46 -10.39
CA ASP A 171 -5.43 -13.78 -10.41
C ASP A 171 -4.54 -14.73 -11.19
N THR A 172 -4.16 -15.83 -10.53
CA THR A 172 -3.27 -16.84 -11.07
C THR A 172 -3.95 -18.19 -11.31
N GLY A 173 -5.29 -18.28 -11.17
CA GLY A 173 -6.02 -19.54 -11.26
C GLY A 173 -5.43 -20.60 -10.32
N ASP A 174 -5.19 -21.79 -10.87
CA ASP A 174 -4.64 -22.94 -10.13
C ASP A 174 -3.11 -22.94 -10.00
N ALA A 175 -2.43 -21.81 -10.29
CA ALA A 175 -0.99 -21.72 -10.11
C ALA A 175 -0.59 -21.99 -8.64
N PRO A 176 0.62 -22.55 -8.40
CA PRO A 176 1.12 -22.75 -7.04
C PRO A 176 1.15 -21.45 -6.22
N ALA A 177 1.08 -21.59 -4.90
CA ALA A 177 1.34 -20.48 -4.01
C ALA A 177 2.76 -19.94 -4.20
N PHE A 178 2.91 -18.63 -4.11
CA PHE A 178 4.17 -17.89 -4.25
C PHE A 178 4.78 -17.92 -5.67
N VAL A 179 3.97 -18.20 -6.69
CA VAL A 179 4.40 -18.17 -8.11
C VAL A 179 5.05 -16.84 -8.51
N GLU A 180 4.70 -15.73 -7.85
CA GLU A 180 5.30 -14.42 -8.13
C GLU A 180 6.80 -14.33 -7.82
N ASP A 181 7.36 -15.23 -7.00
CA ASP A 181 8.80 -15.26 -6.73
C ASP A 181 9.62 -15.49 -8.00
N GLU A 182 9.09 -16.35 -8.89
CA GLU A 182 9.71 -16.72 -10.17
C GLU A 182 9.73 -15.57 -11.19
N TRP A 183 9.04 -14.47 -10.89
CA TRP A 183 9.01 -13.31 -11.77
C TRP A 183 10.19 -12.37 -11.53
N THR A 184 10.99 -12.58 -10.48
CA THR A 184 12.15 -11.73 -10.17
C THR A 184 13.09 -11.60 -11.36
N GLY A 185 13.37 -10.36 -11.76
CA GLY A 185 14.21 -10.06 -12.92
C GLY A 185 13.47 -10.10 -14.26
N ARG A 186 12.20 -10.51 -14.31
CA ARG A 186 11.36 -10.60 -15.52
C ARG A 186 10.38 -9.43 -15.60
N SER A 187 9.86 -9.19 -16.80
CA SER A 187 8.85 -8.17 -17.03
C SER A 187 7.45 -8.76 -16.85
N LEU A 188 6.55 -8.02 -16.23
CA LEU A 188 5.15 -8.37 -16.08
C LEU A 188 4.32 -7.36 -16.84
N ARG A 189 3.68 -7.80 -17.92
CA ARG A 189 2.70 -6.99 -18.63
C ARG A 189 1.37 -7.03 -17.90
N LEU A 190 0.85 -5.84 -17.60
CA LEU A 190 -0.40 -5.60 -16.87
C LEU A 190 -1.30 -4.75 -17.77
N GLY A 191 -2.15 -5.37 -18.59
CA GLY A 191 -2.87 -4.65 -19.64
C GLY A 191 -1.89 -4.02 -20.64
N ASP A 192 -1.89 -2.68 -20.71
CA ASP A 192 -1.01 -1.91 -21.61
C ASP A 192 0.33 -1.52 -20.94
N ALA A 193 0.43 -1.62 -19.61
CA ALA A 193 1.64 -1.28 -18.87
C ALA A 193 2.59 -2.49 -18.76
N VAL A 194 3.89 -2.22 -18.59
CA VAL A 194 4.90 -3.24 -18.25
C VAL A 194 5.69 -2.81 -17.03
N VAL A 195 5.88 -3.73 -16.10
CA VAL A 195 6.68 -3.51 -14.89
C VAL A 195 7.79 -4.56 -14.80
N ARG A 196 9.02 -4.15 -14.46
CA ARG A 196 10.12 -5.08 -14.17
C ARG A 196 10.05 -5.47 -12.71
N VAL A 197 9.84 -6.76 -12.44
CA VAL A 197 9.85 -7.27 -11.07
C VAL A 197 11.29 -7.25 -10.56
N ARG A 198 11.50 -6.57 -9.44
CA ARG A 198 12.83 -6.39 -8.83
C ARG A 198 13.17 -7.44 -7.80
N GLY A 199 12.16 -7.99 -7.14
CA GLY A 199 12.37 -9.03 -6.15
C GLY A 199 11.23 -9.12 -5.13
N PRO A 200 11.42 -10.01 -4.12
CA PRO A 200 10.44 -10.22 -3.07
C PRO A 200 10.26 -8.97 -2.20
N LEU A 201 9.05 -8.77 -1.70
CA LEU A 201 8.70 -7.62 -0.88
C LEU A 201 8.66 -7.99 0.61
N GLU A 202 9.51 -7.31 1.38
CA GLU A 202 9.60 -7.45 2.84
C GLU A 202 8.28 -7.07 3.54
N ARG A 203 7.94 -7.83 4.58
CA ARG A 203 6.73 -7.63 5.38
C ARG A 203 7.07 -7.36 6.84
N CYS A 204 6.43 -6.32 7.37
CA CYS A 204 6.51 -5.94 8.78
C CYS A 204 5.21 -6.27 9.52
N ALA A 205 5.16 -5.99 10.82
CA ALA A 205 4.03 -6.31 11.69
C ALA A 205 2.68 -5.70 11.26
N LEU A 206 2.67 -4.80 10.27
CA LEU A 206 1.45 -4.25 9.70
C LEU A 206 0.57 -5.34 9.06
N VAL A 207 1.16 -6.41 8.51
CA VAL A 207 0.35 -7.50 7.94
C VAL A 207 -0.41 -8.29 9.02
N ASP A 208 -0.05 -8.22 10.30
CA ASP A 208 -0.85 -8.87 11.34
C ASP A 208 -2.09 -8.04 11.76
N ARG A 209 -2.27 -6.83 11.20
CA ARG A 209 -3.33 -5.88 11.59
C ARG A 209 -4.58 -6.01 10.73
N ARG A 210 -5.76 -5.88 11.35
CA ARG A 210 -7.04 -5.91 10.65
C ARG A 210 -7.11 -4.75 9.65
N PRO A 211 -7.34 -5.01 8.35
CA PRO A 211 -7.60 -3.95 7.39
C PRO A 211 -8.79 -3.09 7.83
N GLU A 212 -8.74 -1.78 7.53
CA GLU A 212 -9.89 -0.87 7.70
C GLU A 212 -10.33 -0.59 9.16
N ALA A 213 -9.63 -1.16 10.14
CA ALA A 213 -9.92 -0.97 11.55
C ALA A 213 -8.66 -0.80 12.39
N GLY A 214 -7.55 -1.46 12.03
CA GLY A 214 -6.39 -1.60 12.92
C GLY A 214 -6.62 -2.67 13.98
N GLY A 215 -5.71 -2.76 14.94
CA GLY A 215 -5.68 -3.86 15.90
C GLY A 215 -5.19 -5.17 15.28
N ARG A 216 -4.53 -6.00 16.08
CA ARG A 216 -4.03 -7.30 15.61
C ARG A 216 -5.18 -8.28 15.47
N ASP A 217 -5.28 -8.94 14.32
CA ASP A 217 -6.28 -9.99 14.10
C ASP A 217 -5.71 -11.28 13.51
N ALA A 218 -4.52 -11.23 12.90
CA ALA A 218 -3.89 -12.36 12.26
C ALA A 218 -2.46 -12.61 12.80
N THR A 219 -1.91 -13.77 12.44
CA THR A 219 -0.52 -14.16 12.70
C THR A 219 0.21 -14.46 11.39
N VAL A 220 0.00 -13.59 10.39
CA VAL A 220 0.52 -13.72 9.03
C VAL A 220 2.04 -13.81 9.02
N LEU A 221 2.74 -12.97 9.79
CA LEU A 221 4.20 -13.05 9.87
C LEU A 221 4.67 -14.41 10.42
N ARG A 222 4.01 -14.92 11.47
CA ARG A 222 4.35 -16.23 12.03
C ARG A 222 4.10 -17.36 11.03
N ALA A 223 3.00 -17.28 10.27
CA ALA A 223 2.64 -18.25 9.25
C ALA A 223 3.62 -18.26 8.06
N LEU A 224 4.19 -17.11 7.71
CA LEU A 224 5.18 -16.97 6.63
C LEU A 224 6.61 -17.28 7.11
N ALA A 225 6.93 -17.04 8.39
CA ALA A 225 8.30 -17.13 8.91
C ALA A 225 8.96 -18.52 8.76
N ALA A 226 8.18 -19.59 8.61
CA ALA A 226 8.69 -20.95 8.52
C ALA A 226 9.57 -21.17 7.26
N ASP A 227 9.16 -20.61 6.13
CA ASP A 227 9.72 -20.90 4.80
C ASP A 227 9.84 -19.66 3.91
N ARG A 228 9.26 -18.51 4.29
CA ARG A 228 9.27 -17.27 3.50
C ARG A 228 10.27 -16.25 4.05
N ARG A 229 11.56 -16.61 4.05
CA ARG A 229 12.64 -15.74 4.52
C ARG A 229 13.71 -15.54 3.45
N VAL A 230 14.02 -14.28 3.15
CA VAL A 230 15.11 -13.88 2.25
C VAL A 230 15.92 -12.80 2.97
N GLY A 231 17.24 -12.98 3.07
CA GLY A 231 18.11 -12.02 3.77
C GLY A 231 17.74 -11.78 5.25
N GLY A 232 17.16 -12.79 5.91
CA GLY A 232 16.67 -12.68 7.30
C GLY A 232 15.33 -11.95 7.46
N GLN A 233 14.75 -11.42 6.38
CA GLN A 233 13.45 -10.75 6.39
C GLN A 233 12.33 -11.68 5.93
N ILE A 234 11.14 -11.53 6.51
CA ILE A 234 9.94 -12.24 6.07
C ILE A 234 9.41 -11.55 4.81
N VAL A 235 9.14 -12.32 3.76
CA VAL A 235 8.72 -11.78 2.46
C VAL A 235 7.38 -12.34 2.01
N PHE A 236 6.62 -11.54 1.25
CA PHE A 236 5.38 -11.95 0.60
C PHE A 236 5.06 -11.01 -0.56
N GLY A 237 4.69 -11.53 -1.72
CA GLY A 237 4.54 -10.71 -2.92
C GLY A 237 5.88 -10.13 -3.40
N VAL A 238 5.82 -9.35 -4.47
CA VAL A 238 6.99 -8.74 -5.13
C VAL A 238 6.82 -7.24 -5.31
N HIS A 239 7.92 -6.53 -5.49
CA HIS A 239 7.91 -5.14 -5.94
C HIS A 239 8.52 -5.00 -7.33
N ALA A 240 8.08 -3.97 -8.05
CA ALA A 240 8.44 -3.74 -9.44
C ALA A 240 8.58 -2.25 -9.75
N ASP A 241 9.41 -1.95 -10.74
CA ASP A 241 9.53 -0.63 -11.35
C ASP A 241 8.74 -0.60 -12.66
N VAL A 242 8.19 0.55 -13.03
CA VAL A 242 7.45 0.70 -14.30
C VAL A 242 8.45 0.86 -15.44
N GLU A 243 8.47 -0.10 -16.37
CA GLU A 243 9.30 -0.03 -17.59
C GLU A 243 8.57 0.68 -18.73
N ARG A 244 7.29 0.36 -18.92
CA ARG A 244 6.44 0.96 -19.96
C ARG A 244 5.15 1.47 -19.34
N PRO A 245 4.90 2.79 -19.39
CA PRO A 245 3.63 3.36 -18.96
C PRO A 245 2.44 2.81 -19.75
N GLY A 246 1.28 2.69 -19.11
CA GLY A 246 0.07 2.20 -19.77
C GLY A 246 -1.16 2.18 -18.89
N ALA A 247 -2.33 1.96 -19.51
CA ALA A 247 -3.57 1.74 -18.79
C ALA A 247 -3.62 0.32 -18.21
N VAL A 248 -4.10 0.22 -16.97
CA VAL A 248 -4.36 -1.05 -16.29
C VAL A 248 -5.79 -1.01 -15.77
N ARG A 249 -6.58 -2.01 -16.13
CA ARG A 249 -7.97 -2.19 -15.69
C ARG A 249 -8.11 -3.50 -14.93
N LEU A 250 -9.15 -3.63 -14.12
CA LEU A 250 -9.60 -4.96 -13.68
C LEU A 250 -9.79 -5.86 -14.91
N ASP A 251 -9.53 -7.15 -14.72
CA ASP A 251 -9.60 -8.20 -15.74
C ASP A 251 -8.61 -8.02 -16.91
N SER A 252 -7.73 -7.02 -16.85
CA SER A 252 -6.64 -6.88 -17.81
C SER A 252 -5.77 -8.14 -17.78
N ALA A 253 -5.46 -8.67 -18.97
CA ALA A 253 -4.59 -9.82 -19.09
C ALA A 253 -3.21 -9.52 -18.48
N VAL A 254 -2.68 -10.52 -17.78
CA VAL A 254 -1.35 -10.50 -17.19
C VAL A 254 -0.49 -11.59 -17.80
N ALA A 255 0.69 -11.20 -18.27
CA ALA A 255 1.68 -12.10 -18.87
C ALA A 255 3.07 -11.80 -18.33
N VAL A 256 3.85 -12.85 -18.08
CA VAL A 256 5.27 -12.71 -17.76
C VAL A 256 6.05 -12.75 -19.08
N GLU A 257 6.94 -11.78 -19.25
CA GLU A 257 7.80 -11.55 -20.41
C GLU A 257 9.25 -11.65 -19.95
N ASP A 258 10.15 -12.14 -20.80
CA ASP A 258 11.59 -12.28 -20.49
C ASP A 258 12.33 -10.94 -20.59
#